data_AF-A0A9W8CU38-F1
#
_entry.id   AF-A0A9W8CU38-F1
#
_cell.length_a   1.000
_cell.length_b   1.000
_cell.length_c   1.000
_cell.angle_alpha   90.00
_cell.angle_beta   90.00
_cell.angle_gamma   90.00
#
_symmetry.space_group_name_H-M   'P 1'
#
loop_
_entity.id
_entity.type
_entity.pdbx_description
1 polymer ?
#
loop_
_entity_poly.entity_id
_entity_poly.type
_entity_poly.pdbx_seq_one_letter_code
_entity_poly.pdbx_strand_id
1 'polypeptide(L)'
;LICKINYPCSDDLFFRGNGSSLRFIRFVANGSDIEHLAHLGVFNKARLKVLEALSITSSFDETQDMVHTGNAFKKLTQDLLPNLNELIMEGEYIPSTIALALFDSATFARMKTLSLIGCSLALDEAVRLLQALPALYQFTHMVASIGVDYDGMTIVEIGQRLRASHNPLSSFLRHWSITNPTVLPERLVTTYALLLIDRCPNLRYITADRYVPETIQKVMAGINSKWLFADFKETISPAVVARPHNIGGQPAVRIDRTARHRAGPEAGPT
;
A
#
# COMPACT_ATOMS: atom_id res chain seq x y z
N LEU A 1 -3.35 23.02 9.94
CA LEU A 1 -1.92 23.31 9.69
C LEU A 1 -1.24 22.04 9.21
N ILE A 2 -0.37 22.15 8.20
CA ILE A 2 0.59 21.11 7.84
C ILE A 2 1.88 21.48 8.55
N CYS A 3 2.34 20.64 9.49
CA CYS A 3 3.63 20.85 10.13
C CYS A 3 4.66 19.88 9.55
N LYS A 4 5.78 20.43 9.06
CA LYS A 4 6.95 19.68 8.65
C LYS A 4 8.04 19.84 9.71
N ILE A 5 8.47 18.74 10.32
CA ILE A 5 9.51 18.71 11.34
C ILE A 5 10.70 17.95 10.75
N ASN A 6 11.89 18.53 10.74
CA ASN A 6 13.11 17.82 10.35
C ASN A 6 13.85 17.45 11.65
N TYR A 7 13.99 16.16 11.98
CA TYR A 7 14.80 15.75 13.13
C TYR A 7 16.31 15.88 12.84
N PRO A 8 17.17 16.09 13.86
CA PRO A 8 16.90 15.98 15.30
C PRO A 8 16.41 17.31 15.91
N CYS A 9 15.10 17.49 16.05
CA CYS A 9 14.56 18.47 16.98
C CYS A 9 14.47 17.76 18.33
N SER A 10 15.45 18.00 19.20
CA SER A 10 15.63 17.35 20.50
C SER A 10 14.53 17.63 21.54
N ASP A 11 13.36 18.13 21.13
CA ASP A 11 12.35 18.59 22.07
C ASP A 11 10.93 18.19 21.66
N ASP A 12 10.25 17.48 22.56
CA ASP A 12 8.82 17.19 22.44
C ASP A 12 7.95 18.42 22.73
N LEU A 13 8.56 19.57 23.03
CA LEU A 13 7.89 20.87 23.22
C LEU A 13 6.90 21.18 22.10
N PHE A 14 7.23 20.83 20.85
CA PHE A 14 6.33 21.00 19.72
C PHE A 14 4.99 20.28 19.93
N PHE A 15 5.02 19.10 20.54
CA PHE A 15 3.86 18.25 20.78
C PHE A 15 3.16 18.55 22.10
N ARG A 16 3.86 19.08 23.11
CA ARG A 16 3.28 19.44 24.42
C ARG A 16 2.21 20.54 24.33
N GLY A 17 2.37 21.51 23.43
CA GLY A 17 1.42 22.62 23.27
C GLY A 17 0.37 22.43 22.18
N ASN A 18 0.64 21.60 21.16
CA ASN A 18 -0.16 21.59 19.93
C ASN A 18 -0.93 20.28 19.66
N GLY A 19 -0.73 19.23 20.46
CA GLY A 19 -1.20 17.87 20.15
C GLY A 19 -2.70 17.73 19.85
N SER A 20 -3.55 18.54 20.49
CA SER A 20 -4.99 18.55 20.28
C SER A 20 -5.45 19.18 18.95
N SER A 21 -4.55 19.85 18.22
CA SER A 21 -4.84 20.56 16.97
C SER A 21 -4.09 20.01 15.75
N LEU A 22 -3.09 19.15 15.99
CA LEU A 22 -2.26 18.58 14.93
C LEU A 22 -3.05 17.54 14.14
N ARG A 23 -3.38 17.88 12.88
CA ARG A 23 -4.07 17.00 11.93
C ARG A 23 -3.12 16.32 10.93
N PHE A 24 -1.99 16.97 10.63
CA PHE A 24 -1.03 16.48 9.63
C PHE A 24 0.38 16.64 10.18
N ILE A 25 1.11 15.53 10.26
CA ILE A 25 2.50 15.50 10.68
C ILE A 25 3.33 14.89 9.56
N ARG A 26 4.40 15.57 9.18
CA ARG A 26 5.45 15.01 8.33
C ARG A 26 6.80 15.20 9.00
N PHE A 27 7.57 14.14 9.13
CA PHE A 27 8.95 14.28 9.59
C PHE A 27 9.93 13.35 8.90
N VAL A 28 11.19 13.80 8.90
CA VAL A 28 12.36 13.03 8.48
C VAL A 28 13.10 12.60 9.74
N ALA A 29 13.23 11.29 9.98
CA ALA A 29 13.76 10.73 11.22
C ALA A 29 14.49 9.41 10.94
N ASN A 30 15.64 9.18 11.56
CA ASN A 30 16.30 7.86 11.51
C ASN A 30 15.65 6.87 12.50
N GLY A 31 16.11 5.61 12.54
CA GLY A 31 15.56 4.60 13.46
C GLY A 31 15.63 5.02 14.93
N SER A 32 16.77 5.57 15.37
CA SER A 32 16.95 6.04 16.75
C SER A 32 16.01 7.20 17.15
N ASP A 33 15.69 8.10 16.22
CA ASP A 33 14.73 9.18 16.44
C ASP A 33 13.33 8.59 16.67
N ILE A 34 12.92 7.60 15.87
CA ILE A 34 11.63 6.93 16.01
C ILE A 34 11.52 6.24 17.37
N GLU A 35 12.56 5.50 17.75
CA GLU A 35 12.63 4.83 19.05
C GLU A 35 12.52 5.82 20.20
N HIS A 36 13.27 6.93 20.13
CA HIS A 36 13.22 7.97 21.13
C HIS A 36 11.82 8.61 21.24
N LEU A 37 11.18 8.93 20.11
CA LEU A 37 9.84 9.53 20.10
C LEU A 37 8.76 8.56 20.59
N ALA A 38 8.89 7.27 20.26
CA ALA A 38 8.02 6.22 20.76
C ALA A 38 8.20 5.98 22.27
N HIS A 39 9.43 6.14 22.78
CA HIS A 39 9.74 6.08 24.21
C HIS A 39 9.14 7.27 24.96
N LEU A 40 9.29 8.50 24.43
CA LEU A 40 8.69 9.72 24.99
C LEU A 40 7.16 9.77 24.90
N GLY A 41 6.53 8.78 24.26
CA GLY A 41 5.08 8.72 24.10
C GLY A 41 4.52 9.90 23.33
N VAL A 42 5.29 10.47 22.40
CA VAL A 42 4.87 11.58 21.54
C VAL A 42 3.62 11.19 20.74
N PHE A 43 3.58 9.93 20.30
CA PHE A 43 2.53 9.36 19.48
C PHE A 43 1.36 8.75 20.26
N ASN A 44 1.28 8.97 21.58
CA ASN A 44 0.17 8.45 22.36
C ASN A 44 -1.17 9.06 21.89
N LYS A 45 -2.19 8.22 21.62
CA LYS A 45 -3.56 8.63 21.27
C LYS A 45 -4.13 9.76 22.13
N ALA A 46 -3.77 9.81 23.41
CA ALA A 46 -4.23 10.85 24.33
C ALA A 46 -3.69 12.25 23.96
N ARG A 47 -2.52 12.32 23.34
CA ARG A 47 -1.86 13.56 22.91
C ARG A 47 -2.29 14.00 21.51
N LEU A 48 -2.45 13.05 20.57
CA LEU A 48 -2.70 13.32 19.15
C LEU A 48 -4.11 12.91 18.70
N LYS A 49 -5.13 13.39 19.42
CA LYS A 49 -6.53 12.95 19.25
C LYS A 49 -7.15 13.24 17.88
N VAL A 50 -6.65 14.23 17.15
CA VAL A 50 -7.20 14.67 15.86
C VAL A 50 -6.24 14.44 14.68
N LEU A 51 -5.19 13.65 14.89
CA LEU A 51 -4.23 13.36 13.82
C LEU A 51 -4.90 12.52 12.73
N GLU A 52 -4.88 13.05 11.51
CA GLU A 52 -5.49 12.43 10.32
C GLU A 52 -4.44 11.91 9.34
N ALA A 53 -3.26 12.52 9.28
CA ALA A 53 -2.20 12.07 8.39
C ALA A 53 -0.83 12.08 9.08
N LEU A 54 -0.07 11.01 8.84
CA LEU A 54 1.29 10.85 9.29
C LEU A 54 2.18 10.44 8.12
N SER A 55 3.25 11.19 7.92
CA SER A 55 4.29 10.87 6.96
C SER A 55 5.66 10.82 7.66
N ILE A 56 6.30 9.66 7.57
CA ILE A 56 7.62 9.38 8.11
C ILE A 56 8.54 9.03 6.94
N THR A 57 9.56 9.86 6.71
CA THR A 57 10.65 9.52 5.80
C THR A 57 11.86 9.17 6.64
N SER A 58 12.42 7.98 6.46
CA SER A 58 13.52 7.47 7.26
C SER A 58 14.69 7.03 6.39
N SER A 59 15.88 7.43 6.81
CA SER A 59 17.13 6.86 6.38
C SER A 59 17.52 5.80 7.41
N PHE A 60 17.02 4.58 7.25
CA PHE A 60 17.47 3.46 8.07
C PHE A 60 18.88 3.08 7.63
N ASP A 61 19.79 3.06 8.57
CA ASP A 61 21.09 2.42 8.38
C ASP A 61 20.91 0.93 8.70
N GLU A 62 21.35 0.03 7.82
CA GLU A 62 21.24 -1.44 8.00
C GLU A 62 21.91 -1.93 9.30
N THR A 63 22.75 -1.09 9.91
CA THR A 63 23.48 -1.37 11.15
C THR A 63 22.66 -1.26 12.44
N GLN A 64 21.45 -0.66 12.40
CA GLN A 64 20.59 -0.53 13.58
C GLN A 64 19.75 -1.79 13.84
N ASP A 65 19.42 -2.05 15.10
CA ASP A 65 18.62 -3.21 15.51
C ASP A 65 17.19 -3.11 14.95
N MET A 66 16.99 -3.77 13.80
CA MET A 66 15.74 -3.78 13.06
C MET A 66 14.55 -4.24 13.89
N VAL A 67 14.78 -5.06 14.93
CA VAL A 67 13.74 -5.58 15.82
C VAL A 67 13.26 -4.47 16.75
N HIS A 68 14.18 -3.70 17.33
CA HIS A 68 13.84 -2.59 18.21
C HIS A 68 13.11 -1.47 17.46
N THR A 69 13.64 -1.10 16.30
CA THR A 69 13.00 -0.11 15.42
C THR A 69 11.63 -0.59 14.95
N GLY A 70 11.51 -1.85 14.52
CA GLY A 70 10.23 -2.46 14.15
C GLY A 70 9.20 -2.45 15.29
N ASN A 71 9.63 -2.71 16.53
CA ASN A 71 8.76 -2.63 17.71
C ASN A 71 8.33 -1.19 18.02
N ALA A 72 9.22 -0.21 17.85
CA ALA A 72 8.88 1.21 18.01
C ALA A 72 7.83 1.63 16.99
N PHE A 73 7.97 1.21 15.72
CA PHE A 73 6.95 1.42 14.70
C PHE A 73 5.65 0.70 15.02
N LYS A 74 5.69 -0.56 15.46
CA LYS A 74 4.50 -1.29 15.88
C LYS A 74 3.74 -0.54 16.97
N LYS A 75 4.45 -0.04 17.99
CA LYS A 75 3.87 0.75 19.09
C LYS A 75 3.30 2.08 18.60
N LEU A 76 4.08 2.83 17.82
CA LEU A 76 3.66 4.10 17.21
C LEU A 76 2.42 3.92 16.36
N THR A 77 2.41 2.85 15.56
CA THR A 77 1.28 2.41 14.75
C THR A 77 0.16 2.19 15.75
N GLN A 78 0.15 1.15 16.59
CA GLN A 78 -0.91 0.86 17.57
C GLN A 78 -1.49 2.07 18.35
N ASP A 79 -0.65 3.02 18.76
CA ASP A 79 -1.05 4.19 19.53
C ASP A 79 -1.73 5.31 18.71
N LEU A 80 -1.52 5.41 17.39
CA LEU A 80 -2.06 6.51 16.55
C LEU A 80 -3.31 6.15 15.72
N LEU A 81 -3.65 4.87 15.64
CA LEU A 81 -4.46 4.33 14.54
C LEU A 81 -5.94 4.64 14.50
N PRO A 82 -6.67 4.83 15.62
CA PRO A 82 -8.11 4.93 15.50
C PRO A 82 -8.59 6.10 14.64
N ASN A 83 -7.76 7.14 14.49
CA ASN A 83 -8.14 8.39 13.81
C ASN A 83 -7.38 8.64 12.50
N LEU A 84 -6.41 7.79 12.15
CA LEU A 84 -5.52 8.03 11.03
C LEU A 84 -6.19 7.66 9.70
N ASN A 85 -6.25 8.63 8.78
CA ASN A 85 -6.74 8.48 7.41
C ASN A 85 -5.61 8.20 6.42
N GLU A 86 -4.41 8.70 6.70
CA GLU A 86 -3.25 8.57 5.83
C GLU A 86 -2.00 8.21 6.62
N LEU A 87 -1.34 7.14 6.19
CA LEU A 87 -0.04 6.72 6.68
C LEU A 87 0.92 6.55 5.51
N ILE A 88 1.99 7.34 5.53
CA ILE A 88 3.08 7.26 4.57
C ILE A 88 4.36 6.98 5.34
N MET A 89 4.96 5.83 5.12
CA MET A 89 6.30 5.50 5.57
C MET A 89 7.18 5.27 4.34
N GLU A 90 8.31 5.95 4.30
CA GLU A 90 9.27 5.88 3.21
C GLU A 90 10.68 5.69 3.77
N GLY A 91 11.42 4.71 3.27
CA GLY A 91 12.83 4.52 3.62
C GLY A 91 13.47 3.44 2.75
N GLU A 92 14.77 3.22 2.93
CA GLU A 92 15.49 2.15 2.20
C GLU A 92 15.05 0.76 2.67
N TYR A 93 14.85 0.59 3.97
CA TYR A 93 14.34 -0.63 4.56
C TYR A 93 13.27 -0.32 5.61
N ILE A 94 12.03 -0.70 5.35
CA ILE A 94 10.96 -0.66 6.35
C ILE A 94 10.67 -2.09 6.79
N PRO A 95 10.75 -2.40 8.10
CA PRO A 95 10.47 -3.74 8.60
C PRO A 95 9.06 -4.22 8.24
N SER A 96 8.93 -5.46 7.73
CA SER A 96 7.62 -6.08 7.45
C SER A 96 6.78 -6.31 8.71
N THR A 97 7.39 -6.26 9.90
CA THR A 97 6.71 -6.29 11.20
C THR A 97 5.71 -5.14 11.38
N ILE A 98 5.85 -4.05 10.62
CA ILE A 98 4.84 -2.98 10.56
C ILE A 98 3.54 -3.52 9.95
N ALA A 99 3.60 -4.30 8.87
CA ALA A 99 2.40 -4.90 8.28
C ALA A 99 1.71 -5.87 9.26
N LEU A 100 2.48 -6.63 10.05
CA LEU A 100 1.93 -7.46 11.13
C LEU A 100 1.18 -6.63 12.18
N ALA A 101 1.72 -5.49 12.60
CA ALA A 101 1.06 -4.58 13.51
C ALA A 101 -0.26 -4.01 12.96
N LEU A 102 -0.34 -3.85 11.64
CA LEU A 102 -1.56 -3.40 10.96
C LEU A 102 -2.66 -4.48 10.97
N PHE A 103 -2.30 -5.77 10.90
CA PHE A 103 -3.27 -6.87 10.89
C PHE A 103 -4.05 -7.00 12.20
N ASP A 104 -3.35 -6.86 13.32
CA ASP A 104 -3.90 -7.16 14.64
C ASP A 104 -4.77 -6.03 15.21
N SER A 105 -4.82 -4.89 14.51
CA SER A 105 -5.61 -3.74 14.93
C SER A 105 -6.91 -3.69 14.11
N ALA A 106 -8.02 -4.09 14.73
CA ALA A 106 -9.38 -3.87 14.24
C ALA A 106 -9.76 -2.35 14.12
N THR A 107 -8.78 -1.46 14.28
CA THR A 107 -8.95 -0.03 14.54
C THR A 107 -8.85 0.85 13.29
N PHE A 108 -8.55 0.30 12.12
CA PHE A 108 -8.26 1.05 10.90
C PHE A 108 -9.45 1.27 9.96
N ALA A 109 -10.66 1.32 10.49
CA ALA A 109 -11.86 1.47 9.66
C ALA A 109 -11.87 2.75 8.78
N ARG A 110 -10.98 3.72 9.04
CA ARG A 110 -10.93 5.02 8.35
C ARG A 110 -9.71 5.22 7.44
N MET A 111 -8.73 4.33 7.46
CA MET A 111 -7.51 4.47 6.67
C MET A 111 -7.85 4.49 5.18
N LYS A 112 -7.51 5.57 4.48
CA LYS A 112 -7.73 5.77 3.04
C LYS A 112 -6.44 5.61 2.24
N THR A 113 -5.31 6.02 2.79
CA THR A 113 -4.03 5.98 2.10
C THR A 113 -3.00 5.27 2.96
N LEU A 114 -2.45 4.18 2.44
CA LEU A 114 -1.33 3.47 3.05
C LEU A 114 -0.19 3.40 2.04
N SER A 115 0.95 3.96 2.40
CA SER A 115 2.17 3.91 1.60
C SER A 115 3.32 3.42 2.46
N LEU A 116 3.90 2.28 2.09
CA LEU A 116 5.01 1.64 2.78
C LEU A 116 6.18 1.44 1.79
N ILE A 117 6.82 2.54 1.40
CA ILE A 117 7.93 2.56 0.45
C ILE A 117 9.20 2.11 1.18
N GLY A 118 9.83 1.02 0.76
CA GLY A 118 10.89 0.36 1.53
C GLY A 118 10.41 -0.89 2.27
N CYS A 119 9.09 -1.11 2.38
CA CYS A 119 8.53 -2.29 3.02
C CYS A 119 8.22 -3.35 1.97
N SER A 120 9.05 -4.38 1.92
CA SER A 120 8.88 -5.53 1.04
C SER A 120 7.83 -6.47 1.62
N LEU A 121 6.65 -6.54 1.00
CA LEU A 121 5.55 -7.40 1.42
C LEU A 121 5.40 -8.60 0.49
N ALA A 122 5.15 -9.78 1.06
CA ALA A 122 4.68 -10.96 0.35
C ALA A 122 3.17 -10.85 0.01
N LEU A 123 2.69 -11.72 -0.88
CA LEU A 123 1.34 -11.59 -1.46
C LEU A 123 0.27 -11.82 -0.41
N ASP A 124 0.47 -12.84 0.43
CA ASP A 124 -0.35 -13.15 1.58
C ASP A 124 -0.41 -11.98 2.58
N GLU A 125 0.73 -11.32 2.84
CA GLU A 125 0.77 -10.14 3.71
C GLU A 125 -0.03 -8.97 3.13
N ALA A 126 0.15 -8.67 1.83
CA ALA A 126 -0.59 -7.63 1.14
C ALA A 126 -2.11 -7.92 1.12
N VAL A 127 -2.49 -9.19 0.90
CA VAL A 127 -3.89 -9.64 0.95
C VAL A 127 -4.49 -9.44 2.34
N ARG A 128 -3.78 -9.86 3.39
CA ARG A 128 -4.21 -9.67 4.78
C ARG A 128 -4.35 -8.18 5.13
N LEU A 129 -3.47 -7.32 4.61
CA LEU A 129 -3.56 -5.87 4.83
C LEU A 129 -4.84 -5.31 4.21
N LEU A 130 -5.13 -5.69 2.97
CA LEU A 130 -6.33 -5.22 2.28
C LEU A 130 -7.62 -5.70 2.96
N GLN A 131 -7.62 -6.90 3.53
CA GLN A 131 -8.74 -7.41 4.34
C GLN A 131 -8.89 -6.65 5.66
N ALA A 132 -7.78 -6.30 6.32
CA ALA A 132 -7.79 -5.54 7.57
C ALA A 132 -8.14 -4.04 7.36
N LEU A 133 -7.97 -3.53 6.13
CA LEU A 133 -8.15 -2.11 5.78
C LEU A 133 -9.27 -1.93 4.75
N PRO A 134 -10.55 -2.19 5.11
CA PRO A 134 -11.64 -2.23 4.15
C PRO A 134 -11.92 -0.87 3.48
N ALA A 135 -11.61 0.25 4.15
CA ALA A 135 -11.81 1.61 3.62
C ALA A 135 -10.64 2.12 2.76
N LEU A 136 -9.59 1.31 2.57
CA LEU A 136 -8.38 1.73 1.88
C LEU A 136 -8.66 2.08 0.43
N TYR A 137 -8.34 3.31 0.04
CA TYR A 137 -8.52 3.85 -1.31
C TYR A 137 -7.25 3.71 -2.16
N GLN A 138 -6.09 3.97 -1.55
CA GLN A 138 -4.78 3.92 -2.19
C GLN A 138 -3.81 3.08 -1.37
N PHE A 139 -3.13 2.15 -2.04
CA PHE A 139 -2.13 1.29 -1.43
C PHE A 139 -0.82 1.31 -2.23
N THR A 140 0.29 1.60 -1.56
CA THR A 140 1.62 1.65 -2.16
C THR A 140 2.58 0.81 -1.32
N HIS A 141 3.29 -0.14 -1.93
CA HIS A 141 4.28 -0.96 -1.23
C HIS A 141 5.31 -1.57 -2.19
N MET A 142 6.37 -2.16 -1.62
CA MET A 142 7.30 -3.01 -2.37
C MET A 142 6.81 -4.45 -2.40
N VAL A 143 6.96 -5.10 -3.54
CA VAL A 143 6.59 -6.51 -3.73
C VAL A 143 7.82 -7.37 -3.45
N ALA A 144 7.74 -8.24 -2.44
CA ALA A 144 8.83 -9.12 -2.03
C ALA A 144 8.81 -10.45 -2.80
N SER A 145 7.72 -11.19 -2.65
CA SER A 145 7.56 -12.54 -3.19
C SER A 145 6.08 -12.88 -3.34
N ILE A 146 5.79 -14.04 -3.94
CA ILE A 146 4.44 -14.60 -3.96
C ILE A 146 4.02 -15.15 -2.59
N GLY A 147 4.92 -15.28 -1.61
CA GLY A 147 4.66 -15.90 -0.32
C GLY A 147 4.87 -17.42 -0.33
N VAL A 148 5.21 -17.99 0.83
CA VAL A 148 5.49 -19.43 1.01
C VAL A 148 4.26 -20.27 0.67
N ASP A 149 3.06 -19.77 0.97
CA ASP A 149 1.80 -20.46 0.71
C ASP A 149 1.52 -20.71 -0.78
N TYR A 150 2.21 -20.00 -1.66
CA TYR A 150 2.01 -20.05 -3.11
C TYR A 150 3.25 -20.56 -3.85
N ASP A 151 4.28 -21.00 -3.13
CA ASP A 151 5.50 -21.50 -3.75
C ASP A 151 5.21 -22.76 -4.59
N GLY A 152 5.88 -22.86 -5.74
CA GLY A 152 5.63 -23.91 -6.74
C GLY A 152 4.31 -23.80 -7.50
N MET A 153 3.35 -22.96 -7.08
CA MET A 153 2.04 -22.83 -7.74
C MET A 153 2.10 -22.00 -9.02
N THR A 154 1.44 -22.47 -10.07
CA THR A 154 1.19 -21.69 -11.28
C THR A 154 0.28 -20.49 -10.98
N ILE A 155 0.32 -19.45 -11.83
CA ILE A 155 -0.56 -18.27 -11.71
C ILE A 155 -2.05 -18.69 -11.67
N VAL A 156 -2.41 -19.76 -12.39
CA VAL A 156 -3.78 -20.27 -12.46
C VAL A 156 -4.20 -20.86 -11.12
N GLU A 157 -3.36 -21.69 -10.50
CA GLU A 157 -3.62 -22.29 -9.19
C GLU A 157 -3.70 -21.23 -8.09
N ILE A 158 -2.80 -20.24 -8.10
CA ILE A 158 -2.84 -19.09 -7.19
C ILE A 158 -4.18 -18.35 -7.33
N GLY A 159 -4.60 -18.05 -8.57
CA GLY A 159 -5.87 -17.40 -8.85
C GLY A 159 -7.08 -18.21 -8.39
N GLN A 160 -7.10 -19.53 -8.61
CA GLN A 160 -8.17 -20.41 -8.16
C GLN A 160 -8.26 -20.50 -6.64
N ARG A 161 -7.12 -20.65 -5.95
CA ARG A 161 -7.07 -20.72 -4.48
C ARG A 161 -7.57 -19.43 -3.84
N LEU A 162 -7.22 -18.28 -4.43
CA LEU A 162 -7.68 -16.98 -3.97
C LEU A 162 -9.15 -16.70 -4.33
N ARG A 163 -9.68 -17.29 -5.39
CA ARG A 163 -11.13 -17.24 -5.70
C ARG A 163 -11.94 -18.07 -4.71
N ALA A 164 -11.43 -19.24 -4.32
CA ALA A 164 -12.10 -20.14 -3.38
C ALA A 164 -12.37 -19.50 -2.02
N SER A 165 -11.57 -18.51 -1.59
CA SER A 165 -11.73 -17.84 -0.29
C SER A 165 -12.86 -16.80 -0.20
N HIS A 166 -13.67 -16.61 -1.27
CA HIS A 166 -14.98 -15.92 -1.35
C HIS A 166 -15.15 -14.49 -0.75
N ASN A 167 -14.17 -13.91 -0.07
CA ASN A 167 -14.28 -12.55 0.48
C ASN A 167 -13.60 -11.51 -0.42
N PRO A 168 -14.31 -10.45 -0.88
CA PRO A 168 -13.67 -9.33 -1.54
C PRO A 168 -12.63 -8.70 -0.60
N LEU A 169 -11.47 -8.28 -1.12
CA LEU A 169 -10.37 -7.76 -0.30
C LEU A 169 -10.71 -6.37 0.23
N SER A 170 -10.81 -5.39 -0.67
CA SER A 170 -11.32 -4.05 -0.36
C SER A 170 -12.23 -3.59 -1.49
N SER A 171 -13.45 -3.17 -1.15
CA SER A 171 -14.37 -2.56 -2.10
C SER A 171 -14.06 -1.08 -2.34
N PHE A 172 -13.14 -0.47 -1.59
CA PHE A 172 -12.82 0.95 -1.72
C PHE A 172 -11.53 1.20 -2.49
N LEU A 173 -10.67 0.19 -2.62
CA LEU A 173 -9.37 0.32 -3.27
C LEU A 173 -9.55 0.74 -4.73
N ARG A 174 -8.99 1.89 -5.10
CA ARG A 174 -9.02 2.43 -6.47
C ARG A 174 -7.64 2.51 -7.11
N HIS A 175 -6.59 2.61 -6.31
CA HIS A 175 -5.22 2.79 -6.81
C HIS A 175 -4.25 1.89 -6.05
N TRP A 176 -3.54 1.05 -6.78
CA TRP A 176 -2.39 0.30 -6.28
C TRP A 176 -1.09 0.77 -6.96
N SER A 177 -0.02 0.95 -6.18
CA SER A 177 1.29 1.37 -6.68
C SER A 177 2.41 0.47 -6.17
N ILE A 178 3.35 0.16 -7.07
CA ILE A 178 4.51 -0.71 -6.81
C ILE A 178 5.78 0.14 -6.78
N THR A 179 6.65 -0.08 -5.80
CA THR A 179 7.83 0.78 -5.58
C THR A 179 9.15 0.01 -5.41
N ASN A 180 9.47 -0.94 -6.29
CA ASN A 180 10.70 -1.73 -6.14
C ASN A 180 11.93 -1.02 -6.73
N PRO A 181 13.11 -1.07 -6.09
CA PRO A 181 14.34 -0.47 -6.60
C PRO A 181 14.98 -1.27 -7.73
N THR A 182 14.59 -2.54 -7.91
CA THR A 182 15.16 -3.47 -8.88
C THR A 182 14.11 -4.00 -9.85
N VAL A 183 14.58 -4.54 -10.98
CA VAL A 183 13.71 -5.21 -11.96
C VAL A 183 13.08 -6.44 -11.33
N LEU A 184 11.75 -6.41 -11.19
CA LEU A 184 10.99 -7.54 -10.69
C LEU A 184 10.76 -8.62 -11.76
N PRO A 185 10.69 -9.91 -11.35
CA PRO A 185 10.20 -10.96 -12.23
C PRO A 185 8.77 -10.65 -12.70
N GLU A 186 8.53 -10.68 -14.01
CA GLU A 186 7.22 -10.38 -14.61
C GLU A 186 6.09 -11.23 -14.01
N ARG A 187 6.38 -12.51 -13.76
CA ARG A 187 5.45 -13.46 -13.13
C ARG A 187 4.93 -12.92 -11.80
N LEU A 188 5.80 -12.35 -10.97
CA LEU A 188 5.47 -11.86 -9.64
C LEU A 188 4.51 -10.66 -9.73
N VAL A 189 4.88 -9.65 -10.50
CA VAL A 189 4.07 -8.43 -10.67
C VAL A 189 2.72 -8.75 -11.32
N THR A 190 2.71 -9.62 -12.33
CA THR A 190 1.48 -10.03 -13.02
C THR A 190 0.55 -10.79 -12.07
N THR A 191 1.08 -11.64 -11.20
CA THR A 191 0.27 -12.38 -10.21
C THR A 191 -0.44 -11.43 -9.25
N TYR A 192 0.27 -10.43 -8.71
CA TYR A 192 -0.34 -9.41 -7.86
C TYR A 192 -1.40 -8.59 -8.61
N ALA A 193 -1.08 -8.10 -9.80
CA ALA A 193 -1.99 -7.29 -10.60
C ALA A 193 -3.30 -8.03 -10.89
N LEU A 194 -3.20 -9.29 -11.33
CA LEU A 194 -4.36 -10.13 -11.62
C LEU A 194 -5.23 -10.36 -10.39
N LEU A 195 -4.61 -10.63 -9.24
CA LEU A 195 -5.34 -10.80 -7.98
C LEU A 195 -6.12 -9.54 -7.60
N LEU A 196 -5.46 -8.38 -7.63
CA LEU A 196 -6.08 -7.13 -7.22
C LEU A 196 -7.19 -6.71 -8.19
N ILE A 197 -7.02 -6.95 -9.49
CA ILE A 197 -8.07 -6.75 -10.49
C ILE A 197 -9.29 -7.64 -10.18
N ASP A 198 -9.08 -8.93 -9.93
CA ASP A 198 -10.18 -9.86 -9.66
C ASP A 198 -10.91 -9.52 -8.34
N ARG A 199 -10.16 -9.20 -7.28
CA ARG A 199 -10.68 -9.14 -5.89
C ARG A 199 -10.97 -7.75 -5.34
N CYS A 200 -10.55 -6.69 -6.02
CA CYS A 200 -10.87 -5.30 -5.64
C CYS A 200 -11.80 -4.70 -6.72
N PRO A 201 -13.14 -4.76 -6.55
CA PRO A 201 -14.08 -4.44 -7.62
C PRO A 201 -14.00 -2.99 -8.13
N ASN A 202 -13.52 -2.07 -7.29
CA ASN A 202 -13.39 -0.66 -7.62
C ASN A 202 -11.96 -0.24 -7.99
N LEU A 203 -11.04 -1.19 -8.17
CA LEU A 203 -9.68 -0.90 -8.61
C LEU A 203 -9.71 -0.29 -10.01
N ARG A 204 -9.12 0.90 -10.15
CA ARG A 204 -9.07 1.69 -11.40
C ARG A 204 -7.68 1.84 -11.96
N TYR A 205 -6.65 1.88 -11.11
CA TYR A 205 -5.29 2.18 -11.54
C TYR A 205 -4.26 1.27 -10.87
N ILE A 206 -3.34 0.75 -11.66
CA ILE A 206 -2.09 0.14 -11.23
C ILE A 206 -0.94 0.97 -11.77
N THR A 207 -0.04 1.41 -10.91
CA THR A 207 1.13 2.22 -11.30
C THR A 207 2.44 1.61 -10.79
N ALA A 208 3.54 1.89 -11.48
CA ALA A 208 4.89 1.58 -11.03
C ALA A 208 5.62 2.89 -10.76
N ASP A 209 6.06 3.11 -9.53
CA ASP A 209 6.75 4.34 -9.11
C ASP A 209 8.19 4.41 -9.65
N ARG A 210 8.84 5.56 -9.42
CA ARG A 210 10.04 6.12 -10.08
C ARG A 210 11.18 5.16 -10.44
N TYR A 211 11.22 3.97 -9.84
CA TYR A 211 12.34 3.03 -9.95
C TYR A 211 12.20 1.99 -11.08
N VAL A 212 11.01 1.74 -11.68
CA VAL A 212 10.88 0.69 -12.72
C VAL A 212 9.81 0.98 -13.81
N PRO A 213 10.07 1.89 -14.78
CA PRO A 213 9.12 2.25 -15.84
C PRO A 213 8.66 1.10 -16.74
N GLU A 214 9.52 0.10 -17.05
CA GLU A 214 9.16 -1.01 -17.94
C GLU A 214 8.14 -1.98 -17.34
N THR A 215 7.91 -1.89 -16.02
CA THR A 215 6.99 -2.79 -15.30
C THR A 215 5.57 -2.72 -15.84
N ILE A 216 5.08 -1.53 -16.19
CA ILE A 216 3.71 -1.37 -16.69
C ILE A 216 3.50 -2.07 -18.03
N GLN A 217 4.49 -2.01 -18.92
CA GLN A 217 4.43 -2.71 -20.21
C GLN A 217 4.41 -4.22 -20.02
N LYS A 218 5.26 -4.75 -19.12
CA LYS A 218 5.29 -6.18 -18.77
C LYS A 218 3.98 -6.65 -18.12
N VAL A 219 3.41 -5.86 -17.21
CA VAL A 219 2.10 -6.15 -16.61
C VAL A 219 1.01 -6.21 -17.67
N MET A 220 0.97 -5.23 -18.59
CA MET A 220 0.01 -5.22 -19.70
C MET A 220 0.16 -6.45 -20.59
N ALA A 221 1.39 -6.83 -20.97
CA ALA A 221 1.66 -8.03 -21.77
C ALA A 221 1.27 -9.32 -21.03
N GLY A 222 1.61 -9.40 -19.74
CA GLY A 222 1.27 -10.52 -18.86
C GLY A 222 -0.23 -10.72 -18.71
N ILE A 223 -1.01 -9.64 -18.54
CA ILE A 223 -2.47 -9.71 -18.47
C ILE A 223 -3.06 -10.15 -19.82
N ASN A 224 -2.62 -9.54 -20.93
CA ASN A 224 -3.15 -9.81 -22.27
C ASN A 224 -2.87 -11.23 -22.78
N SER A 225 -1.82 -11.88 -22.29
CA SER A 225 -1.43 -13.23 -22.70
C SER A 225 -2.15 -14.36 -21.95
N LYS A 226 -2.90 -14.07 -20.87
CA LYS A 226 -3.56 -15.11 -20.05
C LYS A 226 -5.05 -15.24 -20.37
N TRP A 227 -5.47 -16.41 -20.84
CA TRP A 227 -6.85 -16.74 -21.22
C TRP A 227 -7.87 -16.61 -20.08
N LEU A 228 -7.44 -16.88 -18.84
CA LEU A 228 -8.26 -16.84 -17.62
C LEU A 228 -8.86 -15.45 -17.31
N PHE A 229 -8.41 -14.43 -18.02
CA PHE A 229 -8.82 -13.03 -17.86
C PHE A 229 -9.24 -12.40 -19.19
N ALA A 230 -9.68 -13.21 -20.17
CA ALA A 230 -10.25 -12.71 -21.42
C ALA A 230 -11.30 -11.62 -21.17
N ASP A 231 -12.17 -11.83 -20.17
CA ASP A 231 -13.22 -10.90 -19.74
C ASP A 231 -12.70 -9.54 -19.24
N PHE A 232 -11.41 -9.43 -18.89
CA PHE A 232 -10.81 -8.19 -18.41
C PHE A 232 -9.99 -7.47 -19.48
N LYS A 233 -9.63 -8.12 -20.59
CA LYS A 233 -8.80 -7.52 -21.65
C LYS A 233 -9.43 -6.25 -22.20
N GLU A 234 -10.75 -6.26 -22.41
CA GLU A 234 -11.51 -5.09 -22.91
C GLU A 234 -11.68 -3.98 -21.86
N THR A 235 -11.49 -4.31 -20.58
CA THR A 235 -11.55 -3.36 -19.48
C THR A 235 -10.20 -2.76 -19.13
N ILE A 236 -9.10 -3.21 -19.76
CA ILE A 236 -7.74 -2.85 -19.36
C ILE A 236 -7.05 -2.07 -20.47
N SER A 237 -6.60 -0.86 -20.17
CA SER A 237 -5.93 0.01 -21.14
C SER A 237 -4.70 0.68 -20.53
N PRO A 238 -3.67 1.01 -21.33
CA PRO A 238 -2.62 1.90 -20.86
C PRO A 238 -3.20 3.29 -20.59
N ALA A 239 -2.67 3.98 -19.58
CA ALA A 239 -3.03 5.35 -19.25
C ALA A 239 -1.83 6.11 -18.66
N VAL A 240 -2.00 7.41 -18.50
CA VAL A 240 -1.07 8.28 -17.75
C VAL A 240 -1.87 8.96 -16.65
N VAL A 241 -1.45 8.79 -15.41
CA VAL A 241 -2.11 9.37 -14.24
C VAL A 241 -1.28 10.54 -13.72
N ALA A 242 -1.89 11.71 -13.58
CA ALA A 242 -1.25 12.86 -12.94
C ALA A 242 -1.01 12.56 -11.46
N ARG A 243 0.23 12.74 -10.98
CA ARG A 243 0.53 12.75 -9.53
C ARG A 243 0.71 14.18 -9.05
N PRO A 244 0.38 14.48 -7.77
CA PRO A 244 0.55 15.82 -7.18
C PRO A 244 1.97 16.42 -7.30
N HIS A 245 2.98 15.59 -7.60
CA HIS A 245 4.38 15.99 -7.67
C HIS A 245 5.10 15.55 -8.96
N ASN A 246 4.38 15.17 -10.03
CA ASN A 246 5.00 14.72 -11.28
C ASN A 246 4.35 15.36 -12.51
N ILE A 247 5.06 16.32 -13.13
CA ILE A 247 4.57 17.17 -14.24
C ILE A 247 4.40 16.36 -15.55
N GLY A 248 5.05 15.19 -15.68
CA GLY A 248 4.90 14.29 -16.85
C GLY A 248 3.79 13.25 -16.73
N GLY A 249 3.09 13.19 -15.59
CA GLY A 249 2.22 12.06 -15.26
C GLY A 249 3.01 10.75 -15.12
N GLN A 250 2.33 9.68 -14.70
CA GLN A 250 2.93 8.37 -14.47
C GLN A 250 2.23 7.32 -15.33
N PRO A 251 2.98 6.47 -16.05
CA PRO A 251 2.41 5.32 -16.76
C PRO A 251 1.60 4.44 -15.81
N ALA A 252 0.43 4.04 -16.26
CA ALA A 252 -0.52 3.26 -15.49
C ALA A 252 -1.22 2.21 -16.35
N VAL A 253 -1.63 1.13 -15.71
CA VAL A 253 -2.70 0.27 -16.20
C VAL A 253 -4.00 0.83 -15.66
N ARG A 254 -4.90 1.26 -16.55
CA ARG A 254 -6.26 1.66 -16.23
C ARG A 254 -7.20 0.46 -16.37
N ILE A 255 -8.11 0.32 -15.41
CA ILE A 255 -9.16 -0.70 -15.39
C ILE A 255 -10.51 0.02 -15.44
N ASP A 256 -11.19 -0.09 -16.58
CA ASP A 256 -12.52 0.47 -16.85
C ASP A 256 -13.57 -0.63 -16.92
N ARG A 257 -14.22 -0.88 -15.78
CA ARG A 257 -15.28 -1.90 -15.68
C ARG A 257 -16.64 -1.40 -16.18
N THR A 258 -16.76 -0.14 -16.59
CA THR A 258 -18.02 0.39 -17.13
C THR A 258 -18.34 -0.14 -18.52
N ALA A 259 -17.31 -0.60 -19.26
CA ALA A 259 -17.47 -1.27 -20.55
C ALA A 259 -18.30 -2.58 -20.45
N ARG A 260 -18.20 -3.31 -19.32
CA ARG A 260 -18.95 -4.56 -19.09
C ARG A 260 -20.47 -4.37 -19.01
N HIS A 261 -20.96 -3.17 -18.68
CA HIS A 261 -22.39 -2.90 -18.63
C HIS A 261 -23.00 -2.50 -19.99
N ARG A 262 -22.17 -2.29 -21.03
CA ARG A 262 -22.66 -2.00 -22.39
C ARG A 262 -22.78 -3.24 -23.28
N ALA A 263 -22.09 -4.32 -22.94
CA ALA A 263 -22.31 -5.65 -23.52
C ALA A 263 -23.44 -6.36 -22.77
N GLY A 264 -24.67 -5.93 -22.99
CA GLY A 264 -25.85 -6.74 -22.64
C GLY A 264 -25.86 -8.03 -23.47
N PRO A 265 -26.60 -9.07 -23.04
CA PRO A 265 -26.61 -10.35 -23.73
C PRO A 265 -27.04 -10.12 -25.18
N GLU A 266 -26.21 -10.51 -26.14
CA GLU A 266 -26.68 -10.72 -27.50
C GLU A 266 -27.86 -11.68 -27.41
N ALA A 267 -29.03 -11.21 -27.83
CA ALA A 267 -30.21 -12.05 -27.98
C ALA A 267 -29.82 -13.22 -28.89
N GLY A 268 -29.76 -14.42 -28.31
CA GLY A 268 -29.59 -15.64 -29.09
C GLY A 268 -30.74 -15.78 -30.09
N PRO A 269 -30.48 -16.33 -31.29
CA PRO A 269 -31.53 -16.49 -32.29
C PRO A 269 -32.61 -17.45 -31.76
N THR A 270 -33.85 -16.99 -31.80
CA THR A 270 -35.08 -17.78 -31.64
C THR A 270 -35.26 -18.77 -32.78
#